data_AF-A0A8X8G274-F1
#
_entry.id   AF-A0A8X8G274-F1
#
_cell.length_a   1.000
_cell.length_b   1.000
_cell.length_c   1.000
_cell.angle_alpha   90.00
_cell.angle_beta   90.00
_cell.angle_gamma   90.00
#
_symmetry.space_group_name_H-M   'P 1'
#
loop_
_entity.id
_entity.type
_entity.pdbx_description
1 polymer ?
#
loop_
_entity_poly.entity_id
_entity_poly.type
_entity_poly.pdbx_seq_one_letter_code
_entity_poly.pdbx_strand_id
1 'polypeptide(L)'
;MQAVNEEYNLDEQAERIGLIVGISEEIYFCSISKVSTVYVEYINNRWVAWRESYVPNTNQRTSYKLITQGNFELVMARVKNYLTYIKKNKG
;
A
#
# COMPACT_ATOMS: atom_id res chain seq x y z
N MET A 1 -21.07 -25.75 -15.83
CA MET A 1 -19.98 -24.86 -15.40
C MET A 1 -20.09 -24.71 -13.90
N GLN A 2 -19.18 -25.30 -13.13
CA GLN A 2 -19.09 -25.01 -11.70
C GLN A 2 -18.52 -23.59 -11.55
N ALA A 3 -19.22 -22.71 -10.85
CA ALA A 3 -18.70 -21.42 -10.47
C ALA A 3 -17.60 -21.67 -9.43
N VAL A 4 -16.34 -21.47 -9.81
CA VAL A 4 -15.25 -21.37 -8.84
C VAL A 4 -15.50 -20.07 -8.10
N ASN A 5 -16.03 -20.17 -6.88
CA ASN A 5 -16.12 -19.05 -5.95
C ASN A 5 -14.68 -18.80 -5.48
N GLU A 6 -13.88 -18.10 -6.29
CA GLU A 6 -12.64 -17.53 -5.78
C GLU A 6 -13.06 -16.49 -4.73
N GLU A 7 -12.89 -16.83 -3.45
CA GLU A 7 -13.04 -15.87 -2.37
C GLU A 7 -12.14 -14.67 -2.67
N TYR A 8 -12.76 -13.52 -2.90
CA TYR A 8 -12.06 -12.28 -3.19
C TYR A 8 -11.38 -11.79 -1.92
N ASN A 9 -10.16 -12.27 -1.68
CA ASN A 9 -9.37 -11.93 -0.51
C ASN A 9 -8.53 -10.67 -0.81
N LEU A 10 -8.76 -9.60 -0.03
CA LEU A 10 -8.04 -8.33 -0.17
C LEU A 10 -6.58 -8.45 0.28
N ASP A 11 -6.33 -9.23 1.33
CA ASP A 11 -5.01 -9.44 1.90
C ASP A 11 -4.09 -10.13 0.88
N GLU A 12 -4.57 -11.19 0.24
CA GLU A 12 -3.81 -11.86 -0.83
C GLU A 12 -3.47 -10.91 -1.99
N GLN A 13 -4.41 -10.04 -2.37
CA GLN A 13 -4.18 -9.07 -3.45
C GLN A 13 -3.13 -8.03 -3.06
N ALA A 14 -3.16 -7.56 -1.81
CA ALA A 14 -2.16 -6.64 -1.28
C ALA A 14 -0.77 -7.30 -1.21
N GLU A 15 -0.69 -8.54 -0.75
CA GLU A 15 0.55 -9.32 -0.70
C GLU A 15 1.16 -9.55 -2.09
N ARG A 16 0.33 -9.86 -3.09
CA ARG A 16 0.76 -10.06 -4.50
C ARG A 16 1.48 -8.84 -5.09
N ILE A 17 1.24 -7.63 -4.57
CA ILE A 17 1.93 -6.41 -5.00
C ILE A 17 3.07 -5.98 -4.07
N GLY A 18 3.36 -6.77 -3.04
CA GLY A 18 4.47 -6.59 -2.11
C GLY A 18 4.14 -5.72 -0.89
N LEU A 19 2.87 -5.65 -0.50
CA LEU A 19 2.46 -5.09 0.78
C LEU A 19 2.43 -6.18 1.86
N ILE A 20 2.55 -5.77 3.11
CA ILE A 20 2.39 -6.57 4.32
C ILE A 20 1.05 -6.22 4.93
N VAL A 21 0.32 -7.22 5.42
CA VAL A 21 -0.92 -7.04 6.18
C VAL A 21 -0.57 -6.51 7.58
N GLY A 22 -1.03 -5.30 7.88
CA GLY A 22 -0.97 -4.74 9.24
C GLY A 22 -2.20 -5.12 10.04
N ILE A 23 -3.38 -4.90 9.45
CA ILE A 23 -4.68 -5.34 9.95
C ILE A 23 -5.46 -5.87 8.74
N SER A 24 -5.95 -7.11 8.83
CA SER A 24 -6.66 -7.79 7.75
C SER A 24 -7.83 -6.93 7.25
N GLU A 25 -7.92 -6.76 5.93
CA GLU A 25 -8.94 -5.97 5.23
C GLU A 25 -9.05 -4.48 5.63
N GLU A 26 -8.09 -3.96 6.41
CA GLU A 26 -8.11 -2.58 6.90
C GLU A 26 -6.82 -1.80 6.60
N ILE A 27 -5.64 -2.40 6.85
CA ILE A 27 -4.34 -1.72 6.75
C ILE A 27 -3.30 -2.61 6.10
N TYR A 28 -2.65 -2.09 5.06
CA TYR A 28 -1.51 -2.69 4.39
C TYR A 28 -0.35 -1.70 4.31
N PHE A 29 0.89 -2.17 4.29
CA PHE A 29 2.05 -1.28 4.18
C PHE A 29 3.30 -1.97 3.62
N CYS A 30 4.26 -1.20 3.14
CA CYS A 30 5.61 -1.70 2.89
C CYS A 30 6.67 -0.61 3.07
N SER A 31 7.80 -0.98 3.67
CA SER A 31 8.96 -0.11 3.76
C SER A 31 9.65 0.00 2.40
N ILE A 32 9.75 1.22 1.87
CA ILE A 32 10.44 1.49 0.61
C ILE A 32 11.85 2.04 0.82
N SER A 33 12.27 2.36 2.04
CA SER A 33 13.66 2.61 2.43
C SER A 33 13.80 2.47 3.94
N LYS A 34 14.99 2.74 4.50
CA LYS A 34 15.21 2.80 5.96
C LYS A 34 14.37 3.88 6.66
N VAL A 35 13.86 4.86 5.91
CA VAL A 35 13.20 6.06 6.46
C VAL A 35 11.87 6.37 5.79
N SER A 36 11.37 5.49 4.91
CA SER A 36 10.14 5.75 4.16
C SER A 36 9.29 4.49 4.04
N THR A 37 7.98 4.66 4.24
CA THR A 37 6.97 3.60 4.22
C THR A 37 5.79 4.03 3.37
N VAL A 38 5.25 3.11 2.57
CA VAL A 38 3.96 3.26 1.89
C VAL A 38 2.90 2.59 2.75
N TYR A 39 1.81 3.28 3.00
CA TYR A 39 0.63 2.78 3.69
C TYR A 39 -0.56 2.76 2.74
N VAL A 40 -1.46 1.82 2.97
CA VAL A 40 -2.77 1.72 2.37
C VAL A 40 -3.77 1.40 3.47
N GLU A 41 -4.75 2.25 3.69
CA GLU A 41 -5.74 2.08 4.76
C GLU A 41 -7.14 2.37 4.27
N TYR A 42 -8.12 1.65 4.80
CA TYR A 42 -9.53 1.92 4.60
C TYR A 42 -10.02 2.99 5.58
N ILE A 43 -10.14 4.24 5.11
CA ILE A 43 -10.50 5.40 5.94
C ILE A 43 -11.74 6.06 5.35
N ASN A 44 -12.77 6.32 6.17
CA ASN A 44 -13.97 7.05 5.74
C ASN A 44 -14.60 6.47 4.47
N ASN A 45 -14.80 5.16 4.46
CA ASN A 45 -15.45 4.40 3.39
C ASN A 45 -14.74 4.46 2.01
N ARG A 46 -13.41 4.61 2.02
CA ARG A 46 -12.55 4.58 0.84
C ARG A 46 -11.16 4.05 1.20
N TRP A 47 -10.49 3.47 0.23
CA TRP A 47 -9.09 3.11 0.35
C TRP A 47 -8.22 4.33 0.05
N VAL A 48 -7.23 4.58 0.89
CA VAL A 48 -6.30 5.70 0.77
C VAL A 48 -4.88 5.15 0.80
N ALA A 49 -4.06 5.55 -0.17
CA ALA A 49 -2.65 5.18 -0.21
C ALA A 49 -1.77 6.43 -0.13
N TRP A 50 -0.78 6.40 0.76
CA TRP A 50 0.18 7.49 0.94
C TRP A 50 1.57 6.96 1.29
N ARG A 51 2.56 7.82 1.13
CA ARG A 51 3.92 7.58 1.62
C ARG A 51 4.20 8.53 2.78
N GLU A 52 4.76 7.99 3.84
CA GLU A 52 5.43 8.78 4.89
C GLU A 52 6.95 8.61 4.81
N SER A 53 7.66 9.67 5.18
CA SER A 53 9.10 9.62 5.44
C SER A 53 9.38 10.17 6.83
N TYR A 54 10.45 9.69 7.47
CA TYR A 54 10.78 10.00 8.86
C TYR A 54 12.23 10.47 9.01
N VAL A 55 12.52 11.17 10.10
CA VAL A 55 13.90 11.41 10.54
C VAL A 55 14.46 10.06 11.02
N PRO A 56 15.68 9.65 10.58
CA PRO A 56 16.27 8.38 10.97
C PRO A 56 16.23 8.15 12.49
N ASN A 57 15.84 6.94 12.90
CA ASN A 57 15.76 6.50 14.31
C ASN A 57 14.80 7.31 15.19
N THR A 58 13.80 7.97 14.59
CA THR A 58 12.75 8.66 15.33
C THR A 58 11.39 8.39 14.68
N ASN A 59 10.31 8.74 15.38
CA ASN A 59 8.97 8.76 14.82
C ASN A 59 8.59 10.12 14.21
N GLN A 60 9.55 11.05 14.09
CA GLN A 60 9.28 12.37 13.53
C GLN A 60 9.12 12.27 12.02
N ARG A 61 7.90 12.49 11.53
CA ARG A 61 7.59 12.52 10.09
C ARG A 61 8.20 13.76 9.43
N THR A 62 8.95 13.56 8.36
CA THR A 62 9.54 14.61 7.52
C THR A 62 8.69 14.93 6.30
N SER A 63 7.97 13.94 5.76
CA SER A 63 7.09 14.17 4.61
C SER A 63 5.87 13.26 4.62
N TYR A 64 4.80 13.76 4.02
CA TYR A 64 3.59 13.02 3.69
C TYR A 64 3.29 13.26 2.20
N LYS A 65 3.05 12.20 1.45
CA LYS A 65 2.65 12.29 0.04
C LYS A 65 1.48 11.36 -0.23
N LEU A 66 0.32 11.92 -0.53
CA LEU A 66 -0.81 11.16 -1.07
C LEU A 66 -0.42 10.55 -2.43
N ILE A 67 -0.66 9.25 -2.59
CA ILE A 67 -0.47 8.53 -3.86
C ILE A 67 -1.80 8.51 -4.62
N THR A 68 -2.86 8.04 -3.96
CA THR A 68 -4.22 7.99 -4.51
C THR A 68 -5.25 7.70 -3.42
N GLN A 69 -6.53 7.86 -3.75
CA GLN A 69 -7.66 7.36 -2.95
C GLN A 69 -8.77 6.86 -3.89
N GLY A 70 -9.62 5.95 -3.42
CA GLY A 70 -10.74 5.43 -4.20
C GLY A 70 -11.19 4.04 -3.76
N ASN A 71 -11.66 3.24 -4.72
CA ASN A 71 -11.92 1.82 -4.49
C ASN A 71 -10.61 1.03 -4.38
N PHE A 72 -10.70 -0.21 -3.88
CA PHE A 72 -9.54 -1.05 -3.62
C PHE A 72 -8.72 -1.30 -4.88
N GLU A 73 -9.36 -1.70 -5.98
CA GLU A 73 -8.70 -2.03 -7.24
C GLU A 73 -7.88 -0.87 -7.83
N LEU A 74 -8.46 0.34 -7.85
CA LEU A 74 -7.77 1.55 -8.30
C LEU A 74 -6.55 1.82 -7.43
N VAL A 75 -6.71 1.71 -6.11
CA VAL A 75 -5.66 1.98 -5.14
C VAL A 75 -4.53 0.97 -5.28
N MET A 76 -4.83 -0.32 -5.35
CA MET A 76 -3.84 -1.38 -5.58
C MET A 76 -3.08 -1.21 -6.90
N ALA A 77 -3.77 -0.87 -7.99
CA ALA A 77 -3.13 -0.62 -9.28
C ALA A 77 -2.15 0.55 -9.24
N ARG A 78 -2.52 1.65 -8.56
CA ARG A 78 -1.65 2.83 -8.39
C ARG A 78 -0.47 2.54 -7.47
N VAL A 79 -0.68 1.80 -6.37
CA VAL A 79 0.38 1.39 -5.46
C VAL A 79 1.37 0.48 -6.17
N LYS A 80 0.91 -0.53 -6.92
CA LYS A 80 1.77 -1.38 -7.74
C LYS A 80 2.67 -0.57 -8.67
N ASN A 81 2.09 0.36 -9.43
CA ASN A 81 2.85 1.24 -10.33
C ASN A 81 3.88 2.10 -9.58
N TYR A 82 3.49 2.64 -8.42
CA TYR A 82 4.37 3.44 -7.58
C TYR A 82 5.57 2.63 -7.05
N LEU A 83 5.31 1.43 -6.54
CA LEU A 83 6.36 0.52 -6.05
C LEU A 83 7.29 0.07 -7.19
N THR A 84 6.75 -0.24 -8.36
CA THR A 84 7.55 -0.56 -9.55
C THR A 84 8.46 0.60 -9.96
N TYR A 85 7.94 1.83 -9.97
CA TYR A 85 8.72 3.03 -10.28
C TYR A 85 9.88 3.22 -9.28
N ILE A 86 9.60 3.11 -7.97
CA ILE A 86 10.65 3.24 -6.95
C ILE A 86 11.71 2.15 -7.10
N LYS A 87 11.31 0.90 -7.34
CA LYS A 87 12.26 -0.21 -7.52
C LYS A 87 13.19 0.02 -8.71
N LYS A 88 12.68 0.59 -9.81
CA LYS A 88 13.49 0.92 -11.00
C LYS A 88 14.48 2.07 -10.78
N ASN A 89 14.11 3.07 -9.97
CA ASN A 89 14.93 4.26 -9.74
C ASN A 89 15.88 4.16 -8.54
N LYS A 90 15.97 2.98 -7.92
CA LYS A 90 16.96 2.66 -6.88
C LYS A 90 18.28 2.13 -7.43
N GLY A 91 18.46 2.17 -8.76
CA GLY A 91 19.73 1.91 -9.44
C GLY A 91 20.75 3.01 -9.19
#